data_AF-A0A7J7I4C9-F1
#
_entry.id   AF-A0A7J7I4C9-F1
#
_cell.length_a   1.000
_cell.length_b   1.000
_cell.length_c   1.000
_cell.angle_alpha   90.00
_cell.angle_beta   90.00
_cell.angle_gamma   90.00
#
_symmetry.space_group_name_H-M   'P 1'
#
loop_
_entity.id
_entity.type
_entity.pdbx_description
1 polymer ?
#
loop_
_entity_poly.entity_id
_entity_poly.type
_entity_poly.pdbx_seq_one_letter_code
_entity_poly.pdbx_strand_id
1 'polypeptide(L)'
;MTSFAATLFLAALVTCGVLLVTLLIALTVMLQSCESRNAGIVEISKANENYNYCKIFSLHAELNSLDVDQFPEICRITAVQYIKEGQYAKDLNLTMGVAENYFNGVRPLEDGLDMVLMDIDDFLPLTSHCTDPLQSRISQFGCGDCLQEAKNLKQIFILKLYTKLQAGGWKLILFSRKPEKQRNATIEYLISAGYGGWSSLVMRLEDEMQMDSREYFSRLRNSLQKQSCRITAVISSQMDALTGPYSGNRMFKLPSPIYQHGALF
;
A
#
# COMPACT_ATOMS: atom_id res chain seq x y z
N MET A 1 -79.22 31.47 5.79
CA MET A 1 -78.13 31.23 6.76
C MET A 1 -77.82 32.55 7.45
N THR A 2 -77.73 32.56 8.78
CA THR A 2 -77.37 33.78 9.54
C THR A 2 -75.89 34.11 9.30
N SER A 3 -75.55 35.40 9.21
CA SER A 3 -74.18 35.90 8.98
C SER A 3 -73.14 35.26 9.93
N PHE A 4 -73.57 34.92 11.16
CA PHE A 4 -72.80 34.22 12.17
C PHE A 4 -72.40 32.77 11.81
N ALA A 5 -73.28 32.01 11.18
CA ALA A 5 -72.98 30.63 10.77
C ALA A 5 -71.94 30.58 9.63
N ALA A 6 -71.97 31.56 8.72
CA ALA A 6 -70.99 31.68 7.65
C ALA A 6 -69.59 32.03 8.17
N THR A 7 -69.50 32.90 9.19
CA THR A 7 -68.23 33.27 9.82
C THR A 7 -67.61 32.10 10.59
N LEU A 8 -68.42 31.31 11.30
CA LEU A 8 -67.96 30.09 11.97
C LEU A 8 -67.40 29.05 10.97
N PHE A 9 -68.08 28.87 9.84
CA PHE A 9 -67.64 27.92 8.81
C PHE A 9 -66.32 28.35 8.15
N LEU A 10 -66.17 29.65 7.84
CA LEU A 10 -64.92 30.20 7.30
C LEU A 10 -63.78 30.11 8.31
N ALA A 11 -64.03 30.40 9.59
CA ALA A 11 -63.04 30.25 10.65
C ALA A 11 -62.57 28.79 10.78
N ALA A 12 -63.50 27.83 10.76
CA ALA A 12 -63.18 26.41 10.82
C ALA A 12 -62.35 25.94 9.62
N LEU A 13 -62.67 26.40 8.41
CA LEU A 13 -61.89 26.11 7.20
C LEU A 13 -60.47 26.67 7.28
N VAL A 14 -60.32 27.91 7.73
CA VAL A 14 -58.99 28.54 7.91
C VAL A 14 -58.18 27.78 8.96
N THR A 15 -58.77 27.43 10.10
CA THR A 15 -58.05 26.64 11.12
C THR A 15 -57.65 25.26 10.64
N CYS A 16 -58.50 24.60 9.85
CA CYS A 16 -58.18 23.30 9.26
C CYS A 16 -57.06 23.43 8.22
N GLY A 17 -57.10 24.48 7.40
CA GLY A 17 -56.04 24.81 6.45
C GLY A 17 -54.69 25.07 7.13
N VAL A 18 -54.67 25.86 8.20
CA VAL A 18 -53.46 26.12 8.99
C VAL A 18 -52.92 24.83 9.60
N LEU A 19 -53.79 23.99 10.18
CA LEU A 19 -53.38 22.69 10.75
C LEU A 19 -52.75 21.78 9.70
N LEU A 20 -53.35 21.66 8.51
CA LEU A 20 -52.81 20.86 7.41
C LEU A 20 -51.45 21.38 6.94
N VAL A 21 -51.28 22.70 6.82
CA VAL A 21 -49.99 23.30 6.44
C VAL A 21 -48.94 23.04 7.53
N THR A 22 -49.27 23.19 8.81
CA THR A 22 -48.32 22.90 9.90
C THR A 22 -47.92 21.43 9.95
N LEU A 23 -48.86 20.51 9.68
CA LEU A 23 -48.58 19.09 9.61
C LEU A 23 -47.65 18.77 8.43
N LEU A 24 -47.88 19.38 7.26
CA LEU A 24 -47.01 19.21 6.09
C LEU A 24 -45.59 19.71 6.38
N ILE A 25 -45.45 20.89 7.00
CA ILE A 25 -44.13 21.43 7.38
C ILE A 25 -43.44 20.53 8.40
N ALA A 26 -44.16 20.04 9.42
CA ALA A 26 -43.57 19.13 10.39
C ALA A 26 -43.12 17.82 9.74
N LEU A 27 -43.91 17.27 8.81
CA LEU A 27 -43.59 16.05 8.09
C LEU A 27 -42.37 16.22 7.18
N THR A 28 -42.26 17.35 6.45
CA THR A 28 -41.10 17.62 5.59
C THR A 28 -39.81 17.78 6.39
N VAL A 29 -39.87 18.48 7.53
CA VAL A 29 -38.71 18.63 8.42
C VAL A 29 -38.29 17.28 9.01
N MET A 30 -39.24 16.44 9.41
CA MET A 30 -38.96 15.10 9.94
C MET A 30 -38.38 14.18 8.84
N LEU A 31 -38.90 14.24 7.62
CA LEU A 31 -38.37 13.51 6.47
C LEU A 31 -36.94 13.93 6.13
N GLN A 32 -36.67 15.24 6.09
CA GLN A 32 -35.35 15.78 5.80
C GLN A 32 -34.33 15.45 6.91
N SER A 33 -34.77 15.43 8.17
CA SER A 33 -33.95 14.99 9.31
C SER A 33 -33.60 13.50 9.23
N CYS A 34 -34.55 12.65 8.83
CA CYS A 34 -34.31 11.22 8.61
C CYS A 34 -33.37 10.97 7.42
N GLU A 35 -33.57 11.68 6.31
CA GLU A 35 -32.74 11.56 5.10
C GLU A 35 -31.29 11.98 5.39
N SER A 36 -31.08 13.14 6.00
CA SER A 36 -29.74 13.62 6.37
C SER A 36 -29.01 12.70 7.36
N ARG A 37 -29.73 12.11 8.33
CA ARG A 37 -29.15 11.15 9.28
C ARG A 37 -28.74 9.84 8.62
N ASN A 38 -29.49 9.37 7.63
CA ASN A 38 -29.21 8.12 6.93
C ASN A 38 -28.20 8.29 5.79
N ALA A 39 -28.11 9.47 5.17
CA ALA A 39 -27.16 9.76 4.10
C ALA A 39 -25.71 9.49 4.54
N GLY A 40 -25.32 9.93 5.74
CA GLY A 40 -23.98 9.67 6.27
C GLY A 40 -23.68 8.18 6.49
N ILE A 41 -24.66 7.39 6.92
CA ILE A 41 -24.50 5.94 7.12
C ILE A 41 -24.29 5.24 5.77
N VAL A 42 -25.05 5.63 4.75
CA VAL A 42 -24.94 5.08 3.39
C VAL A 42 -23.60 5.45 2.74
N GLU A 43 -23.12 6.68 2.92
CA GLU A 43 -21.81 7.11 2.41
C GLU A 43 -20.65 6.34 3.07
N ILE A 44 -20.70 6.14 4.40
CA ILE A 44 -19.72 5.33 5.12
C ILE A 44 -19.73 3.88 4.62
N SER A 45 -20.92 3.30 4.43
CA SER A 45 -21.05 1.93 3.90
C SER A 45 -20.45 1.80 2.52
N LYS A 46 -20.74 2.76 1.62
CA LYS A 46 -20.22 2.79 0.25
C LYS A 46 -18.69 2.98 0.22
N ALA A 47 -18.16 3.85 1.08
CA ALA A 47 -16.72 4.04 1.21
C ALA A 47 -16.02 2.74 1.67
N ASN A 48 -16.62 2.03 2.63
CA ASN A 48 -16.10 0.74 3.11
C ASN A 48 -16.19 -0.36 2.02
N GLU A 49 -17.29 -0.44 1.28
CA GLU A 49 -17.43 -1.37 0.14
C GLU A 49 -16.38 -1.11 -0.94
N ASN A 50 -16.16 0.15 -1.32
CA ASN A 50 -15.14 0.53 -2.29
C ASN A 50 -13.73 0.17 -1.79
N TYR A 51 -13.45 0.41 -0.50
CA TYR A 51 -12.19 0.04 0.12
C TYR A 51 -11.95 -1.48 0.04
N ASN A 52 -12.95 -2.28 0.43
CA ASN A 52 -12.86 -3.73 0.41
C ASN A 52 -12.72 -4.28 -1.01
N TYR A 53 -13.49 -3.76 -1.96
CA TYR A 53 -13.37 -4.11 -3.38
C TYR A 53 -11.95 -3.84 -3.89
N CYS A 54 -11.42 -2.64 -3.66
CA CYS A 54 -10.11 -2.25 -4.15
C CYS A 54 -8.96 -3.02 -3.48
N LYS A 55 -9.10 -3.38 -2.20
CA LYS A 55 -8.15 -4.24 -1.49
C LYS A 55 -8.12 -5.65 -2.06
N ILE A 56 -9.29 -6.22 -2.38
CA ILE A 56 -9.37 -7.52 -3.04
C ILE A 56 -8.82 -7.43 -4.46
N PHE A 57 -9.20 -6.40 -5.21
CA PHE A 57 -8.70 -6.15 -6.56
C PHE A 57 -7.18 -6.03 -6.58
N SER A 58 -6.57 -5.28 -5.66
CA SER A 58 -5.11 -5.14 -5.59
C SER A 58 -4.40 -6.48 -5.38
N LEU A 59 -4.99 -7.38 -4.58
CA LEU A 59 -4.47 -8.73 -4.40
C LEU A 59 -4.51 -9.53 -5.72
N HIS A 60 -5.64 -9.49 -6.43
CA HIS A 60 -5.74 -10.16 -7.74
C HIS A 60 -4.80 -9.53 -8.78
N ALA A 61 -4.64 -8.21 -8.75
CA ALA A 61 -3.73 -7.49 -9.63
C ALA A 61 -2.27 -7.94 -9.41
N GLU A 62 -1.84 -8.05 -8.14
CA GLU A 62 -0.50 -8.55 -7.80
C GLU A 62 -0.28 -10.00 -8.27
N LEU A 63 -1.27 -10.88 -8.09
CA LEU A 63 -1.18 -12.28 -8.51
C LEU A 63 -1.10 -12.44 -10.03
N ASN A 64 -1.79 -11.58 -10.78
CA ASN A 64 -1.84 -11.62 -12.25
C ASN A 64 -0.82 -10.68 -12.91
N SER A 65 0.01 -9.98 -12.14
CA SER A 65 0.96 -8.97 -12.65
C SER A 65 0.28 -7.93 -13.55
N LEU A 66 -0.91 -7.45 -13.14
CA LEU A 66 -1.63 -6.44 -13.90
C LEU A 66 -0.91 -5.10 -13.82
N ASP A 67 -0.98 -4.34 -14.92
CA ASP A 67 -0.42 -2.99 -15.00
C ASP A 67 -1.38 -1.97 -14.36
N VAL A 68 -0.84 -0.83 -13.94
CA VAL A 68 -1.51 0.22 -13.18
C VAL A 68 -2.65 0.87 -13.97
N ASP A 69 -2.58 0.84 -15.29
CA ASP A 69 -3.63 1.32 -16.18
C ASP A 69 -4.92 0.48 -16.10
N GLN A 70 -4.81 -0.79 -15.72
CA GLN A 70 -5.93 -1.71 -15.52
C GLN A 70 -6.65 -1.52 -14.19
N PHE A 71 -6.16 -0.66 -13.29
CA PHE A 71 -6.82 -0.37 -12.03
C PHE A 71 -8.07 0.51 -12.23
N PRO A 72 -9.22 0.11 -11.65
CA PRO A 72 -10.41 0.95 -11.62
C PRO A 72 -10.13 2.32 -10.98
N GLU A 73 -10.70 3.39 -11.55
CA GLU A 73 -10.50 4.75 -11.05
C GLU A 73 -10.89 4.92 -9.58
N ILE A 74 -11.94 4.22 -9.14
CA ILE A 74 -12.38 4.22 -7.74
C ILE A 74 -11.28 3.77 -6.78
N CYS A 75 -10.39 2.88 -7.23
CA CYS A 75 -9.28 2.42 -6.42
C CYS A 75 -8.18 3.47 -6.30
N ARG A 76 -8.11 4.46 -7.20
CA ARG A 76 -7.12 5.56 -7.13
C ARG A 76 -7.40 6.42 -5.91
N ILE A 77 -8.66 6.75 -5.72
CA ILE A 77 -9.15 7.50 -4.55
C ILE A 77 -8.90 6.68 -3.27
N THR A 78 -9.29 5.41 -3.27
CA THR A 78 -9.07 4.51 -2.13
C THR A 78 -7.60 4.41 -1.72
N ALA A 79 -6.67 4.43 -2.67
CA ALA A 79 -5.24 4.35 -2.35
C ALA A 79 -4.69 5.61 -1.68
N VAL A 80 -5.20 6.78 -2.06
CA VAL A 80 -4.88 8.03 -1.38
C VAL A 80 -5.39 7.98 0.06
N GLN A 81 -6.63 7.53 0.26
CA GLN A 81 -7.21 7.34 1.60
C GLN A 81 -6.43 6.34 2.43
N TYR A 82 -6.03 5.21 1.84
CA TYR A 82 -5.22 4.18 2.51
C TYR A 82 -3.92 4.74 3.12
N ILE A 83 -3.29 5.70 2.45
CA ILE A 83 -2.11 6.42 2.96
C ILE A 83 -2.53 7.48 4.00
N LYS A 84 -3.41 8.41 3.63
CA LYS A 84 -3.78 9.57 4.48
C LYS A 84 -4.46 9.20 5.79
N GLU A 85 -5.29 8.16 5.78
CA GLU A 85 -6.02 7.69 6.97
C GLU A 85 -5.13 6.79 7.87
N GLY A 86 -3.87 6.59 7.48
CA GLY A 86 -2.86 5.89 8.30
C GLY A 86 -2.98 4.37 8.26
N GLN A 87 -3.87 3.79 7.45
CA GLN A 87 -3.98 2.34 7.32
C GLN A 87 -2.71 1.73 6.71
N TYR A 88 -2.06 2.43 5.78
CA TYR A 88 -0.76 2.02 5.24
C TYR A 88 0.32 1.90 6.32
N ALA A 89 0.42 2.88 7.21
CA ALA A 89 1.37 2.86 8.32
C ALA A 89 1.08 1.72 9.32
N LYS A 90 -0.21 1.45 9.59
CA LYS A 90 -0.64 0.31 10.42
C LYS A 90 -0.23 -1.02 9.80
N ASP A 91 -0.50 -1.21 8.51
CA ASP A 91 -0.16 -2.43 7.80
C ASP A 91 1.35 -2.65 7.75
N LEU A 92 2.15 -1.59 7.51
CA LEU A 92 3.61 -1.66 7.58
C LEU A 92 4.07 -2.11 8.97
N ASN A 93 3.57 -1.49 10.03
CA ASN A 93 3.94 -1.84 11.40
C ASN A 93 3.58 -3.29 11.75
N LEU A 94 2.40 -3.76 11.33
CA LEU A 94 1.97 -5.14 11.53
C LEU A 94 2.87 -6.12 10.76
N THR A 95 3.18 -5.85 9.49
CA THR A 95 4.10 -6.68 8.70
C THR A 95 5.50 -6.71 9.31
N MET A 96 6.02 -5.58 9.81
CA MET A 96 7.29 -5.57 10.54
C MET A 96 7.21 -6.45 11.80
N GLY A 97 6.13 -6.36 12.57
CA GLY A 97 5.92 -7.20 13.75
C GLY A 97 5.87 -8.69 13.43
N VAL A 98 5.26 -9.08 12.30
CA VAL A 98 5.23 -10.47 11.82
C VAL A 98 6.66 -10.94 11.48
N ALA A 99 7.45 -10.13 10.78
CA ALA A 99 8.84 -10.45 10.46
C ALA A 99 9.70 -10.55 11.73
N GLU A 100 9.65 -9.54 12.60
CA GLU A 100 10.39 -9.52 13.86
C GLU A 100 10.06 -10.74 14.74
N ASN A 101 8.79 -11.09 14.87
CA ASN A 101 8.38 -12.25 15.67
C ASN A 101 8.98 -13.56 15.13
N TYR A 102 9.02 -13.74 13.80
CA TYR A 102 9.69 -14.88 13.20
C TYR A 102 11.18 -14.90 13.54
N PHE A 103 11.89 -13.79 13.35
CA PHE A 103 13.33 -13.70 13.60
C PHE A 103 13.71 -13.75 15.09
N ASN A 104 12.79 -13.49 16.01
CA ASN A 104 13.00 -13.75 17.43
C ASN A 104 12.95 -15.25 17.77
N GLY A 105 12.20 -16.03 16.98
CA GLY A 105 12.03 -17.47 17.16
C GLY A 105 13.09 -18.32 16.45
N VAL A 106 13.92 -17.72 15.59
CA VAL A 106 15.00 -18.41 14.86
C VAL A 106 16.33 -17.67 15.05
N ARG A 107 17.45 -18.40 14.98
CA ARG A 107 18.79 -17.80 15.05
C ARG A 107 19.64 -18.30 13.88
N PRO A 108 20.54 -17.45 13.35
CA PRO A 108 21.51 -17.91 12.36
C PRO A 108 22.49 -18.90 13.01
N LEU A 109 22.94 -19.89 12.23
CA LEU A 109 24.00 -20.80 12.65
C LEU A 109 25.36 -20.10 12.63
N GLU A 110 26.30 -20.63 13.42
CA GLU A 110 27.65 -20.06 13.58
C GLU A 110 28.54 -20.19 12.33
N ASP A 111 28.14 -21.01 11.35
CA ASP A 111 28.84 -21.14 10.07
C ASP A 111 28.69 -19.89 9.17
N GLY A 112 27.78 -18.98 9.52
CA GLY A 112 27.51 -17.76 8.77
C GLY A 112 26.96 -18.01 7.36
N LEU A 113 26.30 -19.14 7.12
CA LEU A 113 25.69 -19.45 5.82
C LEU A 113 24.21 -19.05 5.76
N ASP A 114 23.60 -18.67 6.88
CA ASP A 114 22.21 -18.20 6.93
C ASP A 114 22.09 -16.72 6.54
N MET A 115 21.23 -16.45 5.56
CA MET A 115 21.11 -15.14 4.93
C MET A 115 19.66 -14.68 4.82
N VAL A 116 19.46 -13.37 4.88
CA VAL A 116 18.20 -12.71 4.59
C VAL A 116 18.37 -11.85 3.34
N LEU A 117 17.49 -12.06 2.37
CA LEU A 117 17.47 -11.26 1.15
C LEU A 117 16.53 -10.07 1.33
N MET A 118 16.99 -8.86 0.99
CA MET A 118 16.18 -7.64 1.05
C MET A 118 16.17 -6.92 -0.29
N ASP A 119 14.96 -6.65 -0.78
CA ASP A 119 14.71 -5.88 -1.99
C ASP A 119 14.91 -4.39 -1.72
N ILE A 120 15.95 -3.80 -2.30
CA ILE A 120 16.23 -2.38 -2.05
C ILE A 120 15.42 -1.45 -2.93
N ASP A 121 14.80 -1.94 -4.01
CA ASP A 121 13.96 -1.10 -4.87
C ASP A 121 12.72 -0.58 -4.12
N ASP A 122 12.39 -1.21 -3.00
CA ASP A 122 11.35 -0.79 -2.07
C ASP A 122 11.66 0.50 -1.30
N PHE A 123 12.95 0.84 -1.16
CA PHE A 123 13.42 1.95 -0.34
C PHE A 123 14.58 2.74 -0.96
N LEU A 124 14.92 2.47 -2.22
CA LEU A 124 15.75 3.35 -3.03
C LEU A 124 14.92 4.53 -3.56
N PRO A 125 15.56 5.69 -3.77
CA PRO A 125 14.92 6.77 -4.47
C PRO A 125 14.70 6.31 -5.92
N LEU A 126 13.57 6.71 -6.49
CA LEU A 126 13.40 6.68 -7.93
C LEU A 126 14.51 7.57 -8.50
N THR A 127 15.39 7.00 -9.33
CA THR A 127 16.37 7.80 -10.06
C THR A 127 15.58 8.78 -10.94
N SER A 128 15.58 10.04 -10.55
CA SER A 128 14.75 11.09 -11.11
C SER A 128 15.17 11.43 -12.54
N HIS A 129 14.24 11.25 -13.47
CA HIS A 129 14.02 12.11 -14.65
C HIS A 129 12.64 11.87 -15.27
N CYS A 130 12.00 10.75 -14.97
CA CYS A 130 10.56 10.63 -15.17
C CYS A 130 9.86 11.30 -13.99
N THR A 131 9.24 12.46 -14.24
CA THR A 131 8.00 12.79 -13.51
C THR A 131 7.14 11.55 -13.58
N ASP A 132 6.98 10.84 -12.47
CA ASP A 132 6.15 9.66 -12.44
C ASP A 132 4.77 10.07 -12.99
N PRO A 133 4.31 9.52 -14.13
CA PRO A 133 2.99 9.80 -14.66
C PRO A 133 1.90 9.48 -13.62
N LEU A 134 2.22 8.70 -12.59
CA LEU A 134 1.38 8.45 -11.43
C LEU A 134 1.41 9.60 -10.43
N GLN A 135 2.53 10.28 -10.19
CA GLN A 135 2.56 11.44 -9.30
C GLN A 135 1.66 12.57 -9.83
N SER A 136 1.73 12.85 -11.14
CA SER A 136 0.87 13.87 -11.76
C SER A 136 -0.60 13.45 -11.77
N ARG A 137 -0.90 12.14 -11.91
CA ARG A 137 -2.27 11.61 -11.85
C ARG A 137 -2.84 11.53 -10.42
N ILE A 138 -2.05 11.15 -9.42
CA ILE A 138 -2.44 11.12 -8.00
C ILE A 138 -2.64 12.54 -7.47
N SER A 139 -1.85 13.51 -7.94
CA SER A 139 -2.05 14.94 -7.62
C SER A 139 -3.44 15.43 -8.03
N GLN A 140 -4.02 14.89 -9.11
CA GLN A 140 -5.39 15.24 -9.55
C GLN A 140 -6.46 14.74 -8.56
N PHE A 141 -6.17 13.71 -7.75
CA PHE A 141 -7.05 13.19 -6.71
C PHE A 141 -6.78 13.81 -5.32
N GLY A 142 -6.16 15.00 -5.28
CA GLY A 142 -5.98 15.77 -4.05
C GLY A 142 -4.83 15.29 -3.16
N CYS A 143 -3.83 14.59 -3.72
CA CYS A 143 -2.62 14.29 -2.97
C CYS A 143 -1.33 14.49 -3.78
N GLY A 144 -0.70 15.64 -3.59
CA GLY A 144 0.54 16.01 -4.26
C GLY A 144 1.79 15.33 -3.70
N ASP A 145 1.74 14.75 -2.49
CA ASP A 145 2.89 14.24 -1.74
C ASP A 145 2.70 12.83 -1.14
N CYS A 146 1.48 12.27 -1.12
CA CYS A 146 1.19 10.96 -0.51
C CYS A 146 2.15 9.85 -0.91
N LEU A 147 2.54 9.78 -2.19
CA LEU A 147 3.44 8.73 -2.65
C LEU A 147 4.85 8.90 -2.03
N GLN A 148 5.31 10.13 -1.87
CA GLN A 148 6.56 10.43 -1.20
C GLN A 148 6.47 10.17 0.30
N GLU A 149 5.36 10.56 0.94
CA GLU A 149 5.09 10.27 2.35
C GLU A 149 5.07 8.75 2.61
N ALA A 150 4.38 7.99 1.76
CA ALA A 150 4.34 6.54 1.84
C ALA A 150 5.73 5.91 1.69
N LYS A 151 6.52 6.37 0.72
CA LYS A 151 7.91 5.91 0.55
C LYS A 151 8.77 6.21 1.79
N ASN A 152 8.70 7.43 2.30
CA ASN A 152 9.43 7.84 3.52
C ASN A 152 9.02 6.99 4.72
N LEU A 153 7.72 6.74 4.91
CA LEU A 153 7.21 5.87 5.96
C LEU A 153 7.74 4.44 5.81
N LYS A 154 7.65 3.86 4.61
CA LYS A 154 8.17 2.51 4.32
C LYS A 154 9.65 2.41 4.63
N GLN A 155 10.45 3.41 4.25
CA GLN A 155 11.88 3.47 4.52
C GLN A 155 12.17 3.43 6.03
N ILE A 156 11.44 4.20 6.85
CA ILE A 156 11.60 4.20 8.31
C ILE A 156 11.35 2.80 8.90
N PHE A 157 10.28 2.13 8.48
CA PHE A 157 9.95 0.79 8.97
C PHE A 157 10.99 -0.25 8.53
N ILE A 158 11.44 -0.19 7.27
CA ILE A 158 12.46 -1.11 6.75
C ILE A 158 13.80 -0.89 7.45
N LEU A 159 14.22 0.36 7.68
CA LEU A 159 15.47 0.65 8.39
C LEU A 159 15.46 0.08 9.81
N LYS A 160 14.32 0.17 10.50
CA LYS A 160 14.13 -0.43 11.83
C LYS A 160 14.24 -1.95 11.80
N LEU A 161 13.63 -2.61 10.81
CA LEU A 161 13.77 -4.06 10.65
C LEU A 161 15.21 -4.44 10.30
N TYR A 162 15.83 -3.73 9.36
CA TYR A 162 17.22 -3.91 8.94
C TYR A 162 18.18 -3.89 10.14
N THR A 163 18.13 -2.84 10.96
CA THR A 163 18.99 -2.70 12.14
C THR A 163 18.75 -3.81 13.17
N LYS A 164 17.50 -4.24 13.37
CA LYS A 164 17.19 -5.39 14.24
C LYS A 164 17.78 -6.70 13.72
N LEU A 165 17.69 -6.97 12.42
CA LEU A 165 18.25 -8.18 11.84
C LEU A 165 19.77 -8.20 11.95
N GLN A 166 20.44 -7.07 11.72
CA GLN A 166 21.88 -6.96 11.93
C GLN A 166 22.27 -7.19 13.38
N ALA A 167 21.57 -6.57 14.33
CA ALA A 167 21.81 -6.79 15.75
C ALA A 167 21.55 -8.26 16.16
N GLY A 168 20.66 -8.95 15.46
CA GLY A 168 20.41 -10.38 15.59
C GLY A 168 21.45 -11.30 14.93
N GLY A 169 22.50 -10.74 14.31
CA GLY A 169 23.59 -11.49 13.67
C GLY A 169 23.26 -12.02 12.28
N TRP A 170 22.16 -11.59 11.66
CA TRP A 170 21.78 -12.05 10.32
C TRP A 170 22.67 -11.42 9.25
N LYS A 171 23.16 -12.25 8.32
CA LYS A 171 23.80 -11.76 7.09
C LYS A 171 22.74 -11.25 6.13
N LEU A 172 22.84 -9.97 5.78
CA LEU A 172 21.91 -9.31 4.88
C LEU A 172 22.51 -9.24 3.48
N ILE A 173 21.84 -9.82 2.50
CA ILE A 173 22.13 -9.60 1.08
C ILE A 173 21.07 -8.67 0.52
N LEU A 174 21.53 -7.56 -0.04
CA LEU A 174 20.71 -6.58 -0.70
C LEU A 174 20.64 -6.91 -2.19
N PHE A 175 19.47 -6.78 -2.80
CA PHE A 175 19.31 -6.99 -4.24
C PHE A 175 18.45 -5.90 -4.88
N SER A 176 18.71 -5.60 -6.16
CA SER A 176 18.00 -4.59 -6.95
C SER A 176 17.83 -5.03 -8.39
N ARG A 177 16.75 -4.56 -9.03
CA ARG A 177 16.52 -4.68 -10.48
C ARG A 177 17.32 -3.65 -11.28
N LYS A 178 17.95 -2.67 -10.62
CA LYS A 178 18.74 -1.63 -11.27
C LYS A 178 20.03 -2.21 -11.88
N PRO A 179 20.51 -1.61 -12.97
CA PRO A 179 21.73 -2.08 -13.63
C PRO A 179 22.97 -1.84 -12.78
N GLU A 180 23.96 -2.74 -12.92
CA GLU A 180 25.25 -2.74 -12.22
C GLU A 180 25.99 -1.38 -12.30
N LYS A 181 25.85 -0.65 -13.41
CA LYS A 181 26.42 0.70 -13.59
C LYS A 181 25.94 1.73 -12.55
N GLN A 182 24.81 1.49 -11.88
CA GLN A 182 24.29 2.35 -10.81
C GLN A 182 24.78 1.95 -9.41
N ARG A 183 25.62 0.92 -9.26
CA ARG A 183 26.09 0.40 -7.98
C ARG A 183 26.61 1.48 -7.04
N ASN A 184 27.49 2.36 -7.51
CA ASN A 184 28.12 3.36 -6.65
C ASN A 184 27.10 4.37 -6.11
N ALA A 185 26.23 4.89 -6.97
CA ALA A 185 25.15 5.79 -6.56
C ALA A 185 24.17 5.10 -5.58
N THR A 186 23.87 3.83 -5.80
CA THR A 186 23.07 3.01 -4.88
C THR A 186 23.74 2.87 -3.51
N ILE A 187 25.05 2.58 -3.46
CA ILE A 187 25.80 2.44 -2.22
C ILE A 187 25.84 3.77 -1.45
N GLU A 188 26.15 4.88 -2.13
CA GLU A 188 26.15 6.22 -1.53
C GLU A 188 24.79 6.54 -0.91
N TYR A 189 23.71 6.24 -1.63
CA TYR A 189 22.37 6.42 -1.09
C TYR A 189 22.14 5.56 0.16
N LEU A 190 22.41 4.24 0.08
CA LEU A 190 22.19 3.32 1.20
C LEU A 190 22.91 3.80 2.47
N ILE A 191 24.17 4.22 2.34
CA ILE A 191 24.96 4.76 3.45
C ILE A 191 24.33 6.05 3.99
N SER A 192 23.97 7.00 3.11
CA SER A 192 23.34 8.26 3.53
C SER A 192 21.98 8.06 4.20
N ALA A 193 21.27 7.00 3.84
CA ALA A 193 19.98 6.59 4.40
C ALA A 193 20.12 5.77 5.70
N GLY A 194 21.35 5.52 6.18
CA GLY A 194 21.61 4.83 7.44
C GLY A 194 21.72 3.30 7.33
N TYR A 195 21.72 2.75 6.11
CA TYR A 195 22.03 1.33 5.90
C TYR A 195 23.54 1.15 5.80
N GLY A 196 24.07 0.09 6.40
CA GLY A 196 25.50 -0.24 6.38
C GLY A 196 25.71 -1.65 6.87
N GLY A 197 26.86 -2.28 6.60
CA GLY A 197 27.16 -3.64 7.11
C GLY A 197 26.37 -4.78 6.45
N TRP A 198 25.83 -4.57 5.24
CA TRP A 198 25.33 -5.68 4.43
C TRP A 198 26.50 -6.56 3.95
N SER A 199 26.24 -7.84 3.71
CA SER A 199 27.25 -8.80 3.25
C SER A 199 27.53 -8.69 1.75
N SER A 200 26.49 -8.42 0.95
CA SER A 200 26.61 -8.23 -0.49
C SER A 200 25.49 -7.37 -1.02
N LEU A 201 25.77 -6.64 -2.11
CA LEU A 201 24.79 -5.93 -2.92
C LEU A 201 24.80 -6.55 -4.31
N VAL A 202 23.67 -7.13 -4.71
CA VAL A 202 23.47 -7.71 -6.04
C VAL A 202 22.66 -6.73 -6.87
N MET A 203 23.27 -6.23 -7.94
CA MET A 203 22.57 -5.46 -8.96
C MET A 203 22.42 -6.35 -10.20
N ARG A 204 21.66 -5.89 -11.17
CA ARG A 204 21.41 -6.61 -12.42
C ARG A 204 22.52 -6.35 -13.43
N LEU A 205 23.07 -7.39 -14.05
CA LEU A 205 24.08 -7.21 -15.10
C LEU A 205 23.44 -6.67 -16.38
N GLU A 206 24.24 -6.03 -17.24
CA GLU A 206 23.70 -5.37 -18.44
C GLU A 206 23.09 -6.39 -19.44
N ASP A 207 23.67 -7.60 -19.54
CA ASP A 207 23.14 -8.71 -20.34
C ASP A 207 21.90 -9.37 -19.71
N GLU A 208 21.72 -9.21 -18.39
CA GLU A 208 20.53 -9.67 -17.68
C GLU A 208 19.36 -8.69 -17.79
N MET A 209 19.56 -7.45 -18.28
CA MET A 209 18.51 -6.41 -18.29
C MET A 209 17.26 -6.80 -19.10
N GLN A 210 17.42 -7.62 -20.15
CA GLN A 210 16.31 -8.10 -20.99
C GLN A 210 15.64 -9.36 -20.44
N MET A 211 16.16 -9.94 -19.35
CA MET A 211 15.60 -11.12 -18.71
C MET A 211 14.25 -10.82 -18.06
N ASP A 212 13.41 -11.83 -17.84
CA ASP A 212 12.28 -11.65 -16.94
C ASP A 212 12.76 -11.47 -15.48
N SER A 213 12.12 -10.59 -14.72
CA SER A 213 12.51 -10.30 -13.32
C SER A 213 12.39 -11.55 -12.43
N ARG A 214 11.39 -12.40 -12.65
CA ARG A 214 11.21 -13.65 -11.89
C ARG A 214 12.34 -14.63 -12.22
N GLU A 215 12.74 -14.69 -13.49
CA GLU A 215 13.91 -15.48 -13.90
C GLU A 215 15.20 -14.96 -13.27
N TYR A 216 15.42 -13.64 -13.27
CA TYR A 216 16.57 -13.00 -12.62
C TYR A 216 16.66 -13.40 -11.13
N PHE A 217 15.56 -13.25 -10.37
CA PHE A 217 15.55 -13.62 -8.96
C PHE A 217 15.68 -15.13 -8.71
N SER A 218 15.12 -15.95 -9.60
CA SER A 218 15.32 -17.40 -9.57
C SER A 218 16.80 -17.78 -9.72
N ARG A 219 17.52 -17.14 -10.65
CA ARG A 219 18.96 -17.33 -10.85
C ARG A 219 19.79 -16.85 -9.66
N LEU A 220 19.45 -15.70 -9.09
CA LEU A 220 20.08 -15.19 -7.87
C LEU A 220 19.95 -16.19 -6.71
N ARG A 221 18.74 -16.69 -6.44
CA ARG A 221 18.54 -17.64 -5.33
C ARG A 221 19.26 -18.97 -5.59
N ASN A 222 19.27 -19.44 -6.84
CA ASN A 222 20.01 -20.63 -7.23
C ASN A 222 21.52 -20.47 -7.05
N SER A 223 22.10 -19.31 -7.41
CA SER A 223 23.53 -19.06 -7.24
C SER A 223 23.95 -19.07 -5.77
N LEU A 224 23.14 -18.49 -4.89
CA LEU A 224 23.36 -18.52 -3.44
C LEU A 224 23.27 -19.95 -2.88
N GLN A 225 22.29 -20.75 -3.31
CA GLN A 225 22.21 -22.14 -2.87
C GLN A 225 23.41 -22.99 -3.34
N LYS A 226 23.91 -22.76 -4.56
CA LYS A 226 25.13 -23.42 -5.05
C LYS A 226 26.37 -23.06 -4.24
N GLN A 227 26.37 -21.91 -3.58
CA GLN A 227 27.39 -21.48 -2.63
C GLN A 227 27.13 -22.02 -1.21
N SER A 228 26.26 -23.02 -1.06
CA SER A 228 25.84 -23.61 0.22
C SER A 228 25.17 -22.61 1.19
N CYS A 229 24.70 -21.46 0.69
CA CYS A 229 24.00 -20.48 1.50
C CYS A 229 22.56 -20.93 1.76
N ARG A 230 22.06 -20.64 2.96
CA ARG A 230 20.69 -20.94 3.40
C ARG A 230 19.89 -19.65 3.45
N ILE A 231 19.01 -19.48 2.47
CA ILE A 231 18.09 -18.33 2.42
C ILE A 231 17.02 -18.54 3.49
N THR A 232 17.17 -17.84 4.62
CA THR A 232 16.22 -17.93 5.73
C THR A 232 14.95 -17.17 5.44
N ALA A 233 15.08 -15.99 4.82
CA ALA A 233 13.93 -15.24 4.39
C ALA A 233 14.22 -14.31 3.21
N VAL A 234 13.16 -13.93 2.51
CA VAL A 234 13.15 -12.86 1.50
C VAL A 234 12.13 -11.81 1.90
N ILE A 235 12.54 -10.54 1.86
CA ILE A 235 11.71 -9.39 2.20
C ILE A 235 11.62 -8.50 0.96
N SER A 236 10.40 -8.32 0.45
CA SER A 236 10.11 -7.48 -0.72
C SER A 236 8.64 -7.09 -0.74
N SER A 237 8.30 -5.99 -1.40
CA SER A 237 6.92 -5.67 -1.73
C SER A 237 6.46 -6.21 -3.09
N GLN A 238 7.36 -6.76 -3.90
CA GLN A 238 7.07 -7.20 -5.25
C GLN A 238 7.02 -8.73 -5.33
N MET A 239 6.00 -9.25 -6.02
CA MET A 239 5.77 -10.69 -6.10
C MET A 239 6.79 -11.44 -6.96
N ASP A 240 7.49 -10.76 -7.85
CA ASP A 240 8.56 -11.32 -8.68
C ASP A 240 9.75 -11.82 -7.85
N ALA A 241 10.15 -11.06 -6.82
CA ALA A 241 11.17 -11.44 -5.86
C ALA A 241 10.67 -12.52 -4.89
N LEU A 242 9.35 -12.62 -4.68
CA LEU A 242 8.77 -13.53 -3.69
C LEU A 242 8.31 -14.89 -4.21
N THR A 243 8.37 -15.11 -5.53
CA THR A 243 7.87 -16.32 -6.17
C THR A 243 8.96 -17.03 -6.97
N GLY A 244 8.72 -18.30 -7.30
CA GLY A 244 9.64 -19.15 -8.07
C GLY A 244 10.32 -20.21 -7.21
N PRO A 245 11.32 -20.92 -7.76
CA PRO A 245 12.07 -21.91 -7.02
C PRO A 245 13.04 -21.23 -6.04
N TYR A 246 13.54 -22.03 -5.10
CA TYR A 246 14.59 -21.64 -4.15
C TYR A 246 14.21 -20.47 -3.23
N SER A 247 12.91 -20.27 -2.95
CA SER A 247 12.36 -19.13 -2.21
C SER A 247 12.86 -18.96 -0.76
N GLY A 248 13.67 -19.88 -0.24
CA GLY A 248 14.05 -19.88 1.16
C GLY A 248 12.91 -20.30 2.08
N ASN A 249 13.10 -20.13 3.39
CA ASN A 249 12.15 -20.69 4.38
C ASN A 249 10.90 -19.82 4.58
N ARG A 250 11.03 -18.48 4.51
CA ARG A 250 9.92 -17.54 4.71
C ARG A 250 9.96 -16.35 3.76
N MET A 251 8.79 -15.89 3.35
CA MET A 251 8.61 -14.73 2.50
C MET A 251 7.83 -13.66 3.26
N PHE A 252 8.34 -12.43 3.29
CA PHE A 252 7.68 -11.30 3.91
C PHE A 252 7.30 -10.28 2.83
N LYS A 253 6.01 -10.27 2.48
CA LYS A 253 5.42 -9.29 1.57
C LYS A 253 5.24 -7.96 2.29
N LEU A 254 5.98 -6.95 1.86
CA LEU A 254 5.80 -5.59 2.35
C LEU A 254 4.57 -4.94 1.69
N PRO A 255 3.77 -4.17 2.45
CA PRO A 255 2.74 -3.32 1.88
C PRO A 255 3.34 -2.32 0.89
N SER A 256 2.68 -2.19 -0.25
CA SER A 256 2.92 -1.10 -1.20
C SER A 256 1.65 -0.27 -1.32
N PRO A 257 1.77 1.04 -1.59
CA PRO A 257 0.66 1.81 -2.14
C PRO A 257 0.06 1.04 -3.31
N ILE A 258 -1.27 1.03 -3.39
CA ILE A 258 -2.07 0.25 -4.36
C ILE A 258 -1.71 0.60 -5.85
N TYR A 259 -0.82 1.56 -6.09
CA TYR A 259 -0.39 2.09 -7.40
C TYR A 259 1.08 1.89 -7.75
N GLN A 260 1.84 1.04 -7.06
CA GLN A 260 3.29 0.97 -7.28
C GLN A 260 3.75 -0.04 -8.35
N HIS A 261 2.86 -0.78 -9.01
CA HIS A 261 3.26 -1.86 -9.91
C HIS A 261 2.80 -1.64 -11.35
N GLY A 262 3.59 -0.90 -12.10
CA GLY A 262 3.70 -1.08 -13.55
C GLY A 262 4.98 -1.87 -13.76
N ALA A 263 4.87 -3.09 -14.31
CA ALA A 263 6.01 -3.79 -14.86
C ALA A 263 6.50 -2.98 -16.07
N LEU A 264 7.35 -1.98 -15.83
CA LEU A 264 8.24 -1.51 -16.87
C LEU A 264 9.32 -2.57 -17.01
N PHE A 265 9.17 -3.33 -18.10
CA PHE A 265 10.13 -4.27 -18.67
C PHE A 265 11.60 -3.92 -18.39
#